data_AF-A0A7W1F9Q3-F1
#
_entry.id   AF-A0A7W1F9Q3-F1
#
_cell.length_a   1.000
_cell.length_b   1.000
_cell.length_c   1.000
_cell.angle_alpha   90.00
_cell.angle_beta   90.00
_cell.angle_gamma   90.00
#
_symmetry.space_group_name_H-M   'P 1'
#
loop_
_entity.id
_entity.type
_entity.pdbx_description
1 polymer ?
#
loop_
_entity_poly.entity_id
_entity_poly.type
_entity_poly.pdbx_seq_one_letter_code
_entity_poly.pdbx_strand_id
1 'polypeptide(L)'
;MRKMSWTVVGITIFTFLLGSSGVQAATTVEPYADGRDGYLTMPLFSVGETVPRLGDPTESYRMVGLPDGLGATATSAGLELYMNHEFESDVLSRPVVGGAQVRGAFVSRWVMNASGDPVGGDLAFRSVFQDNRYLGPIATASNTSPAFGRFCSANMAGEGHGFDREIFFTNEEAGGADSFDGRGGQTVAIFDGQAHALSRLGHFTKENDVVRPNDGRRTIIM
;
A
#
# COMPACT_ATOMS: atom_id res chain seq x y z
N MET A 1 24.83 37.52 -69.77
CA MET A 1 24.29 36.30 -69.14
C MET A 1 25.31 35.77 -68.13
N ARG A 2 25.13 36.07 -66.83
CA ARG A 2 25.94 35.53 -65.72
C ARG A 2 25.02 34.65 -64.88
N LYS A 3 25.28 33.33 -64.83
CA LYS A 3 24.55 32.41 -63.95
C LYS A 3 25.24 32.41 -62.58
N MET A 4 24.48 32.75 -61.55
CA MET A 4 24.91 32.74 -60.15
C MET A 4 24.54 31.37 -59.57
N SER A 5 25.53 30.60 -59.13
CA SER A 5 25.35 29.30 -58.47
C SER A 5 25.19 29.53 -56.97
N TRP A 6 24.09 29.07 -56.40
CA TRP A 6 23.88 29.04 -54.94
C TRP A 6 24.21 27.64 -54.42
N THR A 7 25.21 27.55 -53.56
CA THR A 7 25.51 26.33 -52.80
C THR A 7 24.59 26.28 -51.59
N VAL A 8 23.70 25.28 -51.53
CA VAL A 8 22.89 24.99 -50.33
C VAL A 8 23.75 24.17 -49.38
N VAL A 9 24.06 24.72 -48.21
CA VAL A 9 24.64 23.97 -47.09
C VAL A 9 23.48 23.37 -46.30
N GLY A 10 23.30 22.05 -46.39
CA GLY A 10 22.33 21.33 -45.57
C GLY A 10 22.86 21.21 -44.14
N ILE A 11 22.19 21.85 -43.19
CA ILE A 11 22.43 21.64 -41.75
C ILE A 11 21.58 20.44 -41.32
N THR A 12 22.23 19.31 -41.07
CA THR A 12 21.59 18.16 -40.42
C THR A 12 21.52 18.43 -38.92
N ILE A 13 20.34 18.76 -38.40
CA ILE A 13 20.07 18.83 -36.96
C ILE A 13 19.87 17.39 -36.48
N PHE A 14 20.86 16.85 -35.78
CA PHE A 14 20.70 15.63 -34.99
C PHE A 14 19.91 15.98 -33.72
N THR A 15 18.60 15.73 -33.74
CA THR A 15 17.80 15.75 -32.51
C THR A 15 18.18 14.53 -31.69
N PHE A 16 18.98 14.72 -30.64
CA PHE A 16 19.12 13.73 -29.58
C PHE A 16 17.78 13.64 -28.86
N LEU A 17 17.01 12.58 -29.14
CA LEU A 17 16.00 12.09 -28.21
C LEU A 17 16.76 11.60 -26.97
N LEU A 18 16.88 12.47 -25.97
CA LEU A 18 17.16 12.06 -24.61
C LEU A 18 15.99 11.19 -24.16
N GLY A 19 16.07 9.89 -24.44
CA GLY A 19 15.27 8.92 -23.73
C GLY A 19 15.61 9.09 -22.26
N SER A 20 14.66 9.57 -21.47
CA SER A 20 14.72 9.42 -20.03
C SER A 20 14.66 7.92 -19.77
N SER A 21 15.81 7.26 -19.73
CA SER A 21 15.96 6.02 -18.98
C SER A 21 15.66 6.39 -17.55
N GLY A 22 14.38 6.28 -17.17
CA GLY A 22 13.99 6.31 -15.78
C GLY A 22 14.85 5.28 -15.09
N VAL A 23 15.67 5.74 -14.16
CA VAL A 23 16.38 4.84 -13.25
C VAL A 23 15.26 4.09 -12.53
N GLN A 24 15.05 2.84 -12.92
CA GLN A 24 14.21 1.92 -12.17
C GLN A 24 14.74 1.99 -10.73
N ALA A 25 13.86 2.21 -9.75
CA ALA A 25 14.26 2.15 -8.35
C ALA A 25 14.41 0.67 -8.01
N ALA A 26 15.43 0.04 -8.60
CA ALA A 26 15.69 -1.37 -8.43
C ALA A 26 16.25 -1.56 -7.02
N THR A 27 15.51 -2.31 -6.22
CA THR A 27 16.00 -2.75 -4.92
C THR A 27 17.30 -3.55 -5.09
N THR A 28 18.21 -3.41 -4.13
CA THR A 28 19.45 -4.20 -4.09
C THR A 28 19.25 -5.58 -3.46
N VAL A 29 18.03 -5.87 -2.99
CA VAL A 29 17.67 -7.15 -2.41
C VAL A 29 17.45 -8.18 -3.52
N GLU A 30 18.00 -9.38 -3.32
CA GLU A 30 17.84 -10.48 -4.27
C GLU A 30 16.36 -10.93 -4.37
N PRO A 31 15.94 -11.50 -5.52
CA PRO A 31 14.60 -12.06 -5.64
C PRO A 31 14.31 -13.09 -4.54
N TYR A 32 13.12 -13.03 -3.95
CA TYR A 32 12.73 -13.96 -2.87
C TYR A 32 12.51 -15.40 -3.36
N ALA A 33 12.25 -15.57 -4.65
CA ALA A 33 12.04 -16.87 -5.27
C ALA A 33 12.68 -16.91 -6.65
N ASP A 34 13.12 -18.09 -7.08
CA ASP A 34 13.58 -18.31 -8.44
C ASP A 34 12.39 -18.38 -9.41
N GLY A 35 12.54 -17.72 -10.56
CA GLY A 35 11.62 -17.90 -11.68
C GLY A 35 11.64 -19.34 -12.23
N ARG A 36 10.51 -19.79 -12.80
CA ARG A 36 10.39 -21.10 -13.45
C ARG A 36 9.75 -20.99 -14.82
N ASP A 37 10.02 -21.95 -15.69
CA ASP A 37 9.35 -22.11 -17.00
C ASP A 37 9.35 -20.85 -17.88
N GLY A 38 10.45 -20.10 -17.87
CA GLY A 38 10.60 -18.85 -18.64
C GLY A 38 10.03 -17.60 -17.96
N TYR A 39 9.40 -17.75 -16.78
CA TYR A 39 9.05 -16.61 -15.93
C TYR A 39 10.27 -16.14 -15.13
N LEU A 40 10.36 -14.82 -14.95
CA LEU A 40 11.37 -14.16 -14.13
C LEU A 40 10.70 -13.56 -12.90
N THR A 41 11.40 -13.61 -11.77
CA THR A 41 11.05 -12.90 -10.55
C THR A 41 11.89 -11.64 -10.47
N MET A 42 11.22 -10.50 -10.29
CA MET A 42 11.88 -9.20 -10.15
C MET A 42 11.46 -8.58 -8.82
N PRO A 43 12.41 -8.31 -7.91
CA PRO A 43 12.10 -7.63 -6.67
C PRO A 43 11.80 -6.16 -7.00
N LEU A 44 10.68 -5.65 -6.50
CA LEU A 44 10.24 -4.28 -6.77
C LEU A 44 10.71 -3.30 -5.69
N PHE A 45 10.66 -3.74 -4.43
CA PHE A 45 10.94 -2.93 -3.26
C PHE A 45 11.05 -3.83 -2.02
N SER A 46 11.83 -3.42 -1.01
CA SER A 46 12.09 -4.23 0.19
C SER A 46 12.17 -3.42 1.48
N VAL A 47 12.14 -4.13 2.60
CA VAL A 47 12.18 -3.57 3.95
C VAL A 47 13.47 -2.78 4.16
N GLY A 48 13.33 -1.57 4.73
CA GLY A 48 14.42 -0.64 4.97
C GLY A 48 14.57 0.43 3.88
N GLU A 49 14.07 0.16 2.67
CA GLU A 49 14.10 1.13 1.57
C GLU A 49 13.07 2.24 1.76
N THR A 50 13.37 3.39 1.17
CA THR A 50 12.62 4.63 1.39
C THR A 50 12.20 5.29 0.09
N VAL A 51 11.04 5.93 0.12
CA VAL A 51 10.49 6.77 -0.95
C VAL A 51 10.10 8.14 -0.39
N PRO A 52 9.87 9.15 -1.25
CA PRO A 52 9.27 10.40 -0.80
C PRO A 52 7.91 10.15 -0.14
N ARG A 53 7.60 10.89 0.93
CA ARG A 53 6.29 10.76 1.58
C ARG A 53 5.20 11.40 0.72
N LEU A 54 4.02 10.75 0.63
CA LEU A 54 2.87 11.37 -0.03
C LEU A 54 2.42 12.62 0.75
N GLY A 55 2.21 13.72 0.03
CA GLY A 55 1.80 15.01 0.60
C GLY A 55 2.94 15.91 1.09
N ASP A 56 4.12 15.34 1.41
CA ASP A 56 5.34 16.09 1.73
C ASP A 56 6.58 15.36 1.21
N PRO A 57 7.08 15.70 0.00
CA PRO A 57 8.22 15.01 -0.60
C PRO A 57 9.56 15.37 0.05
N THR A 58 9.60 16.30 1.02
CA THR A 58 10.81 16.59 1.80
C THR A 58 11.03 15.58 2.93
N GLU A 59 9.97 14.84 3.30
CA GLU A 59 10.03 13.70 4.21
C GLU A 59 10.16 12.39 3.42
N SER A 60 10.58 11.34 4.12
CA SER A 60 10.67 10.00 3.54
C SER A 60 9.78 9.01 4.28
N TYR A 61 9.15 8.13 3.52
CA TYR A 61 8.42 6.98 4.01
C TYR A 61 9.22 5.71 3.75
N ARG A 62 9.28 4.81 4.74
CA ARG A 62 10.11 3.62 4.74
C ARG A 62 9.25 2.37 4.87
N MET A 63 9.56 1.36 4.08
CA MET A 63 9.01 0.01 4.29
C MET A 63 9.61 -0.58 5.55
N VAL A 64 8.76 -0.98 6.49
CA VAL A 64 9.20 -1.55 7.76
C VAL A 64 8.51 -2.89 8.00
N GLY A 65 9.15 -3.77 8.77
CA GLY A 65 8.47 -4.95 9.29
C GLY A 65 8.24 -6.06 8.28
N LEU A 66 7.14 -6.78 8.51
CA LEU A 66 6.72 -7.95 7.76
C LEU A 66 5.63 -7.53 6.77
N PRO A 67 5.95 -7.33 5.48
CA PRO A 67 4.93 -7.13 4.46
C PRO A 67 4.14 -8.43 4.30
N ASP A 68 2.82 -8.33 4.33
CA ASP A 68 1.93 -9.47 4.15
C ASP A 68 0.85 -9.14 3.11
N GLY A 69 -0.43 -9.28 3.45
CA GLY A 69 -1.57 -9.02 2.58
C GLY A 69 -1.44 -7.74 1.75
N LEU A 70 -1.56 -7.91 0.43
CA LEU A 70 -1.47 -6.84 -0.55
C LEU A 70 -2.79 -6.64 -1.29
N GLY A 71 -3.03 -5.42 -1.74
CA GLY A 71 -4.16 -5.07 -2.58
C GLY A 71 -3.81 -3.87 -3.44
N ALA A 72 -4.20 -3.88 -4.71
CA ALA A 72 -3.85 -2.80 -5.62
C ALA A 72 -5.05 -2.32 -6.42
N THR A 73 -5.09 -1.02 -6.69
CA THR A 73 -6.02 -0.41 -7.65
C THR A 73 -5.27 0.30 -8.76
N ALA A 74 -5.77 0.19 -9.99
CA ALA A 74 -5.17 0.87 -11.12
C ALA A 74 -5.50 2.37 -11.08
N THR A 75 -4.53 3.20 -11.47
CA THR A 75 -4.73 4.65 -11.62
C THR A 75 -4.28 5.09 -13.01
N SER A 76 -4.57 6.33 -13.39
CA SER A 76 -4.07 6.89 -14.65
C SER A 76 -2.54 7.02 -14.71
N ALA A 77 -1.84 6.98 -13.56
CA ALA A 77 -0.40 7.16 -13.45
C ALA A 77 0.38 5.86 -13.21
N GLY A 78 -0.31 4.73 -13.04
CA GLY A 78 0.27 3.45 -12.64
C GLY A 78 -0.69 2.68 -11.75
N LEU A 79 -0.26 2.36 -10.53
CA LEU A 79 -1.12 1.69 -9.55
C LEU A 79 -0.93 2.27 -8.15
N GLU A 80 -1.95 2.10 -7.33
CA GLU A 80 -1.87 2.36 -5.91
C GLU A 80 -1.92 1.02 -5.17
N LEU A 81 -0.86 0.73 -4.41
CA LEU A 81 -0.68 -0.50 -3.66
C LEU A 81 -0.93 -0.24 -2.18
N TYR A 82 -1.68 -1.12 -1.56
CA TYR A 82 -1.93 -1.18 -0.13
C TYR A 82 -1.25 -2.43 0.41
N MET A 83 -0.57 -2.29 1.54
CA MET A 83 0.25 -3.35 2.11
C MET A 83 0.06 -3.41 3.62
N ASN A 84 -0.31 -4.59 4.10
CA ASN A 84 -0.27 -4.92 5.52
C ASN A 84 1.17 -4.92 6.03
N HIS A 85 1.35 -4.41 7.24
CA HIS A 85 2.53 -4.62 8.06
C HIS A 85 2.13 -5.46 9.26
N GLU A 86 2.45 -6.75 9.20
CA GLU A 86 2.02 -7.75 10.18
C GLU A 86 2.88 -7.63 11.45
N PHE A 87 2.31 -7.04 12.49
CA PHE A 87 2.97 -6.85 13.79
C PHE A 87 2.04 -7.23 14.93
N GLU A 88 2.59 -7.77 16.01
CA GLU A 88 1.87 -7.85 17.29
C GLU A 88 1.51 -6.45 17.81
N SER A 89 0.43 -6.35 18.58
CA SER A 89 -0.21 -5.07 18.92
C SER A 89 0.62 -4.15 19.82
N ASP A 90 1.71 -4.63 20.42
CA ASP A 90 2.64 -3.85 21.24
C ASP A 90 3.94 -3.46 20.51
N VAL A 91 4.18 -4.01 19.32
CA VAL A 91 5.40 -3.76 18.54
C VAL A 91 5.43 -2.32 18.03
N LEU A 92 6.58 -1.67 18.19
CA LEU A 92 6.81 -0.30 17.71
C LEU A 92 7.60 -0.30 16.40
N SER A 93 7.08 0.40 15.40
CA SER A 93 7.74 0.63 14.12
C SER A 93 7.79 2.11 13.77
N ARG A 94 8.66 2.52 12.85
CA ARG A 94 8.79 3.92 12.42
C ARG A 94 8.80 4.01 10.89
N PRO A 95 7.61 4.00 10.25
CA PRO A 95 7.50 4.06 8.79
C PRO A 95 7.78 5.46 8.24
N VAL A 96 7.35 6.53 8.91
CA VAL A 96 7.78 7.90 8.56
C VAL A 96 9.17 8.14 9.16
N VAL A 97 10.18 8.39 8.32
CA VAL A 97 11.56 8.59 8.76
C VAL A 97 11.65 9.83 9.65
N GLY A 98 12.16 9.66 10.88
CA GLY A 98 12.19 10.73 11.89
C GLY A 98 10.85 11.04 12.56
N GLY A 99 9.74 10.41 12.12
CA GLY A 99 8.41 10.60 12.67
C GLY A 99 8.12 9.80 13.95
N ALA A 100 6.86 9.89 14.40
CA ALA A 100 6.35 9.12 15.53
C ALA A 100 6.43 7.60 15.27
N GLN A 101 6.63 6.82 16.34
CA GLN A 101 6.55 5.36 16.24
C GLN A 101 5.09 4.92 16.25
N VAL A 102 4.70 4.16 15.23
CA VAL A 102 3.41 3.47 15.13
C VAL A 102 3.48 2.21 15.98
N ARG A 103 2.41 1.92 16.72
CA ARG A 103 2.26 0.71 17.53
C ARG A 103 1.32 -0.27 16.83
N GLY A 104 1.71 -1.54 16.78
CA GLY A 104 0.91 -2.62 16.21
C GLY A 104 0.95 -2.68 14.68
N ALA A 105 0.06 -3.50 14.15
CA ALA A 105 -0.17 -3.66 12.73
C ALA A 105 -0.80 -2.39 12.13
N PHE A 106 -0.44 -2.10 10.88
CA PHE A 106 -1.01 -1.00 10.12
C PHE A 106 -0.92 -1.31 8.62
N VAL A 107 -1.51 -0.43 7.80
CA VAL A 107 -1.48 -0.55 6.35
C VAL A 107 -0.79 0.68 5.77
N SER A 108 0.16 0.44 4.88
CA SER A 108 0.80 1.48 4.06
C SER A 108 0.10 1.59 2.71
N ARG A 109 0.14 2.79 2.14
CA ARG A 109 -0.28 3.11 0.78
C ARG A 109 0.95 3.53 -0.01
N TRP A 110 1.13 2.95 -1.18
CA TRP A 110 2.22 3.22 -2.11
C TRP A 110 1.67 3.64 -3.46
N VAL A 111 2.24 4.69 -4.05
CA VAL A 111 2.02 5.03 -5.46
C VAL A 111 3.14 4.40 -6.25
N MET A 112 2.79 3.50 -7.17
CA MET A 112 3.74 2.93 -8.12
C MET A 112 3.53 3.56 -9.49
N ASN A 113 4.63 3.87 -10.18
CA ASN A 113 4.56 4.33 -11.57
C ASN A 113 4.17 3.19 -12.53
N ALA A 114 3.98 3.51 -13.81
CA ALA A 114 3.63 2.52 -14.84
C ALA A 114 4.67 1.40 -15.06
N SER A 115 5.92 1.61 -14.61
CA SER A 115 6.99 0.60 -14.64
C SER A 115 7.00 -0.30 -13.41
N GLY A 116 6.15 -0.02 -12.41
CA GLY A 116 6.11 -0.76 -11.15
C GLY A 116 7.12 -0.29 -10.10
N ASP A 117 7.71 0.89 -10.24
CA ASP A 117 8.58 1.47 -9.20
C ASP A 117 7.75 2.21 -8.15
N PRO A 118 8.03 2.06 -6.85
CA PRO A 118 7.40 2.87 -5.82
C PRO A 118 7.96 4.31 -5.87
N VAL A 119 7.09 5.28 -6.13
CA VAL A 119 7.45 6.71 -6.27
C VAL A 119 6.93 7.57 -5.13
N GLY A 120 6.11 7.01 -4.25
CA GLY A 120 5.71 7.65 -3.01
C GLY A 120 5.00 6.70 -2.07
N GLY A 121 5.05 6.98 -0.77
CA GLY A 121 4.45 6.14 0.27
C GLY A 121 3.91 6.94 1.44
N ASP A 122 2.89 6.43 2.12
CA ASP A 122 2.40 6.97 3.39
C ASP A 122 1.58 5.91 4.15
N LEU A 123 1.13 6.23 5.37
CA LEU A 123 0.10 5.45 6.05
C LEU A 123 -1.22 5.51 5.27
N ALA A 124 -1.87 4.36 5.07
CA ALA A 124 -3.18 4.28 4.42
C ALA A 124 -4.31 4.86 5.27
N PHE A 125 -4.14 4.91 6.60
CA PHE A 125 -5.08 5.53 7.52
C PHE A 125 -4.39 6.26 8.66
N ARG A 126 -5.12 7.23 9.23
CA ARG A 126 -4.72 7.96 10.45
C ARG A 126 -5.81 8.03 11.50
N SER A 127 -7.04 7.69 11.12
CA SER A 127 -8.21 7.70 12.00
C SER A 127 -8.72 6.28 12.19
N VAL A 128 -9.08 5.94 13.42
CA VAL A 128 -9.50 4.59 13.81
C VAL A 128 -10.92 4.62 14.35
N PHE A 129 -11.72 3.67 13.89
CA PHE A 129 -13.11 3.50 14.25
C PHE A 129 -13.39 2.05 14.65
N GLN A 130 -14.27 1.88 15.65
CA GLN A 130 -15.00 0.63 15.86
C GLN A 130 -16.37 0.79 15.21
N ASP A 131 -16.63 0.03 14.15
CA ASP A 131 -17.75 0.25 13.25
C ASP A 131 -17.80 1.72 12.78
N ASN A 132 -18.79 2.50 13.23
CA ASN A 132 -18.93 3.93 12.92
C ASN A 132 -18.52 4.86 14.08
N ARG A 133 -18.06 4.31 15.21
CA ARG A 133 -17.65 5.10 16.38
C ARG A 133 -16.17 5.44 16.26
N TYR A 134 -15.86 6.74 16.18
CA TYR A 134 -14.49 7.22 16.24
C TYR A 134 -13.86 6.88 17.59
N LEU A 135 -12.66 6.29 17.56
CA LEU A 135 -11.91 5.91 18.75
C LEU A 135 -10.67 6.79 18.96
N GLY A 136 -10.10 7.34 17.90
CA GLY A 136 -8.93 8.19 17.98
C GLY A 136 -8.05 8.11 16.74
N PRO A 137 -6.85 8.72 16.79
CA PRO A 137 -5.86 8.55 15.76
C PRO A 137 -5.27 7.12 15.79
N ILE A 138 -4.51 6.75 14.74
CA ILE A 138 -3.69 5.54 14.73
C ILE A 138 -2.84 5.43 16.02
N ALA A 139 -2.66 4.21 16.51
CA ALA A 139 -1.85 3.94 17.69
C ALA A 139 -0.39 4.32 17.49
N THR A 140 0.14 5.13 18.42
CA THR A 140 1.55 5.51 18.46
C THR A 140 2.11 5.32 19.86
N ALA A 141 3.43 5.30 19.99
CA ALA A 141 4.11 5.27 21.28
C ALA A 141 3.72 6.44 22.22
N SER A 142 3.17 7.53 21.69
CA SER A 142 2.79 8.73 22.44
C SER A 142 1.30 8.83 22.76
N ASN A 143 0.48 7.85 22.37
CA ASN A 143 -0.95 7.86 22.62
C ASN A 143 -1.47 6.51 23.15
N THR A 144 -2.69 6.55 23.67
CA THR A 144 -3.40 5.39 24.22
C THR A 144 -4.45 4.84 23.25
N SER A 145 -4.36 5.16 21.95
CA SER A 145 -5.27 4.58 20.97
C SER A 145 -5.07 3.06 20.91
N PRO A 146 -6.14 2.27 20.71
CA PRO A 146 -6.02 0.84 20.52
C PRO A 146 -5.21 0.53 19.26
N ALA A 147 -4.34 -0.47 19.37
CA ALA A 147 -3.47 -0.92 18.29
C ALA A 147 -4.05 -2.21 17.69
N PHE A 148 -3.94 -2.37 16.38
CA PHE A 148 -4.29 -3.61 15.71
C PHE A 148 -3.16 -4.64 15.85
N GLY A 149 -3.50 -5.91 15.86
CA GLY A 149 -2.55 -7.02 15.88
C GLY A 149 -2.65 -7.89 14.63
N ARG A 150 -1.49 -8.29 14.09
CA ARG A 150 -1.33 -9.34 13.08
C ARG A 150 -2.24 -9.19 11.86
N PHE A 151 -2.11 -8.08 11.14
CA PHE A 151 -2.70 -7.96 9.80
C PHE A 151 -2.01 -8.92 8.83
N CYS A 152 -2.55 -10.13 8.72
CA CYS A 152 -1.98 -11.20 7.91
C CYS A 152 -2.42 -11.00 6.45
N SER A 153 -3.61 -11.45 6.04
CA SER A 153 -4.01 -11.31 4.63
C SER A 153 -4.84 -10.05 4.31
N ALA A 154 -5.14 -9.88 3.02
CA ALA A 154 -5.95 -8.76 2.54
C ALA A 154 -6.83 -9.11 1.33
N ASN A 155 -7.87 -8.31 1.13
CA ASN A 155 -8.72 -8.33 -0.05
C ASN A 155 -9.04 -6.89 -0.49
N MET A 156 -8.80 -6.57 -1.76
CA MET A 156 -9.20 -5.28 -2.36
C MET A 156 -10.57 -5.43 -3.02
N ALA A 157 -11.51 -4.55 -2.68
CA ALA A 157 -12.85 -4.59 -3.25
C ALA A 157 -13.37 -3.19 -3.62
N GLY A 158 -13.83 -3.04 -4.85
CA GLY A 158 -14.49 -1.83 -5.34
C GLY A 158 -15.87 -2.06 -5.95
N GLU A 159 -16.17 -1.32 -7.01
CA GLU A 159 -17.49 -1.31 -7.70
C GLU A 159 -17.94 -2.71 -8.14
N GLY A 160 -17.02 -3.53 -8.65
CA GLY A 160 -17.31 -4.91 -9.06
C GLY A 160 -17.82 -5.82 -7.94
N HIS A 161 -17.66 -5.40 -6.69
CA HIS A 161 -18.12 -6.11 -5.50
C HIS A 161 -19.34 -5.46 -4.85
N GLY A 162 -19.89 -4.38 -5.42
CA GLY A 162 -21.07 -3.67 -4.93
C GLY A 162 -20.76 -2.52 -3.97
N PHE A 163 -19.51 -2.07 -3.88
CA PHE A 163 -19.12 -0.87 -3.13
C PHE A 163 -19.13 0.38 -4.02
N ASP A 164 -19.22 1.56 -3.41
CA ASP A 164 -19.19 2.85 -4.12
C ASP A 164 -17.76 3.43 -4.27
N ARG A 165 -16.76 2.74 -3.71
CA ARG A 165 -15.35 3.09 -3.70
C ARG A 165 -14.49 1.86 -3.52
N GLU A 166 -13.18 2.00 -3.75
CA GLU A 166 -12.20 0.99 -3.36
C GLU A 166 -12.08 0.93 -1.84
N ILE A 167 -12.16 -0.28 -1.31
CA ILE A 167 -12.01 -0.59 0.11
C ILE A 167 -10.97 -1.69 0.23
N PHE A 168 -9.92 -1.42 1.00
CA PHE A 168 -8.94 -2.42 1.39
C PHE A 168 -9.40 -3.11 2.67
N PHE A 169 -9.73 -4.39 2.56
CA PHE A 169 -10.04 -5.23 3.71
C PHE A 169 -8.78 -5.96 4.17
N THR A 170 -8.54 -5.96 5.47
CA THR A 170 -7.48 -6.71 6.15
C THR A 170 -8.02 -7.27 7.44
N ASN A 171 -7.37 -8.25 8.04
CA ASN A 171 -7.92 -8.94 9.21
C ASN A 171 -6.88 -9.12 10.30
N GLU A 172 -7.31 -8.99 11.55
CA GLU A 172 -6.48 -9.36 12.68
C GLU A 172 -6.45 -10.88 12.86
N GLU A 173 -5.26 -11.46 12.74
CA GLU A 173 -4.96 -12.82 13.15
C GLU A 173 -4.55 -12.88 14.63
N ALA A 174 -5.21 -12.08 15.47
CA ALA A 174 -4.96 -11.98 16.91
C ALA A 174 -6.15 -12.50 17.72
N GLY A 175 -5.88 -13.11 18.87
CA GLY A 175 -6.89 -13.71 19.74
C GLY A 175 -6.97 -13.03 21.11
N GLY A 176 -8.15 -13.02 21.72
CA GLY A 176 -8.33 -12.59 23.12
C GLY A 176 -7.78 -11.19 23.37
N ALA A 177 -7.01 -11.04 24.46
CA ALA A 177 -6.47 -9.75 24.91
C ALA A 177 -5.47 -9.10 23.92
N ASP A 178 -4.94 -9.87 22.96
CA ASP A 178 -3.93 -9.39 22.03
C ASP A 178 -4.55 -8.72 20.78
N SER A 179 -5.88 -8.83 20.60
CA SER A 179 -6.62 -8.18 19.52
C SER A 179 -7.02 -6.74 19.85
N PHE A 180 -7.36 -5.97 18.82
CA PHE A 180 -7.72 -4.55 18.90
C PHE A 180 -8.68 -4.16 20.04
N ASP A 181 -9.71 -4.97 20.28
CA ASP A 181 -10.73 -4.71 21.32
C ASP A 181 -10.71 -5.75 22.46
N GLY A 182 -9.74 -6.66 22.47
CA GLY A 182 -9.59 -7.69 23.49
C GLY A 182 -10.60 -8.85 23.38
N ARG A 183 -11.40 -8.93 22.30
CA ARG A 183 -12.47 -9.93 22.14
C ARG A 183 -12.17 -10.99 21.08
N GLY A 184 -11.03 -10.88 20.40
CA GLY A 184 -10.68 -11.64 19.21
C GLY A 184 -10.51 -10.75 17.97
N GLY A 185 -9.88 -11.28 16.94
CA GLY A 185 -9.57 -10.56 15.71
C GLY A 185 -10.82 -10.14 14.93
N GLN A 186 -10.71 -9.02 14.23
CA GLN A 186 -11.78 -8.45 13.43
C GLN A 186 -11.31 -8.20 11.99
N THR A 187 -12.26 -8.19 11.07
CA THR A 187 -12.08 -7.58 9.75
C THR A 187 -11.95 -6.07 9.93
N VAL A 188 -11.05 -5.44 9.21
CA VAL A 188 -10.83 -4.00 9.18
C VAL A 188 -10.97 -3.51 7.75
N ALA A 189 -11.91 -2.60 7.52
CA ALA A 189 -12.08 -1.90 6.25
C ALA A 189 -11.31 -0.58 6.26
N ILE A 190 -10.48 -0.36 5.24
CA ILE A 190 -9.64 0.82 5.10
C ILE A 190 -10.02 1.57 3.81
N PHE A 191 -10.44 2.81 3.98
CA PHE A 191 -10.78 3.75 2.91
C PHE A 191 -10.74 5.19 3.46
N ASP A 192 -10.56 6.18 2.59
CA ASP A 192 -10.58 7.62 2.94
C ASP A 192 -9.69 8.03 4.13
N GLY A 193 -8.57 7.34 4.34
CA GLY A 193 -7.67 7.61 5.46
C GLY A 193 -8.18 7.09 6.82
N GLN A 194 -9.17 6.20 6.82
CA GLN A 194 -9.83 5.65 8.02
C GLN A 194 -9.70 4.13 8.05
N ALA A 195 -9.54 3.57 9.25
CA ALA A 195 -9.63 2.13 9.51
C ALA A 195 -10.87 1.86 10.38
N HIS A 196 -11.75 0.98 9.90
CA HIS A 196 -12.99 0.59 10.55
C HIS A 196 -12.94 -0.89 10.94
N ALA A 197 -12.79 -1.18 12.24
CA ALA A 197 -12.95 -2.55 12.75
C ALA A 197 -14.43 -2.95 12.70
N LEU A 198 -14.76 -4.04 12.02
CA LEU A 198 -16.12 -4.45 11.70
C LEU A 198 -16.60 -5.54 12.68
N SER A 199 -17.15 -5.12 13.82
CA SER A 199 -17.54 -6.06 14.90
C SER A 199 -18.61 -7.07 14.48
N ARG A 200 -19.42 -6.70 13.47
CA ARG A 200 -20.51 -7.53 12.95
C ARG A 200 -20.03 -8.68 12.06
N LEU A 201 -18.76 -8.69 11.67
CA LEU A 201 -18.14 -9.81 10.96
C LEU A 201 -17.51 -10.83 11.92
N GLY A 202 -17.75 -10.70 13.23
CA GLY A 202 -17.34 -11.64 14.27
C GLY A 202 -15.95 -11.37 14.84
N HIS A 203 -15.70 -11.97 16.00
CA HIS A 203 -14.45 -11.87 16.76
C HIS A 203 -13.78 -13.24 16.85
N PHE A 204 -12.75 -13.47 16.04
CA PHE A 204 -11.92 -14.68 16.04
C PHE A 204 -10.64 -14.38 15.25
N THR A 205 -9.61 -15.21 15.40
CA THR A 205 -8.39 -15.09 14.60
C THR A 205 -8.72 -15.32 13.12
N LYS A 206 -8.51 -14.30 12.29
CA LYS A 206 -8.91 -14.32 10.88
C LYS A 206 -7.70 -14.36 9.97
N GLU A 207 -7.64 -15.40 9.15
CA GLU A 207 -6.67 -15.45 8.05
C GLU A 207 -7.10 -14.48 6.95
N ASN A 208 -8.22 -14.77 6.28
CA ASN A 208 -8.73 -14.00 5.15
C ASN A 208 -10.24 -13.76 5.25
N ASP A 209 -10.69 -12.62 4.71
CA ASP A 209 -12.10 -12.27 4.51
C ASP A 209 -12.20 -11.84 3.04
N VAL A 210 -12.86 -12.66 2.23
CA VAL A 210 -12.95 -12.47 0.78
C VAL A 210 -14.28 -11.82 0.46
N VAL A 211 -14.22 -10.62 -0.12
CA VAL A 211 -15.40 -9.97 -0.68
C VAL A 211 -15.74 -10.65 -2.01
N ARG A 212 -16.98 -11.10 -2.14
CA ARG A 212 -17.47 -11.74 -3.35
C ARG A 212 -17.93 -10.71 -4.38
N PRO A 213 -17.66 -10.92 -5.68
CA PRO A 213 -18.24 -10.11 -6.74
C PRO A 213 -19.75 -10.04 -6.62
N ASN A 214 -20.33 -8.89 -6.97
CA ASN A 214 -21.75 -8.67 -6.77
C ASN A 214 -22.59 -9.53 -7.73
N ASP A 215 -23.29 -10.52 -7.20
CA ASP A 215 -24.25 -11.38 -7.92
C ASP A 215 -25.72 -11.08 -7.55
N GLY A 216 -25.98 -10.01 -6.77
CA GLY A 216 -27.31 -9.75 -6.23
C GLY A 216 -27.52 -8.35 -5.64
N ARG A 217 -28.37 -8.26 -4.60
CA ARG A 217 -28.71 -6.99 -3.92
C ARG A 217 -27.82 -6.71 -2.69
N ARG A 218 -26.91 -7.63 -2.37
CA ARG A 218 -26.07 -7.59 -1.19
C ARG A 218 -24.70 -8.11 -1.55
N THR A 219 -23.67 -7.46 -1.03
CA THR A 219 -22.30 -7.97 -1.03
C THR A 219 -22.14 -8.99 0.07
N ILE A 220 -21.48 -10.11 -0.24
CA ILE A 220 -21.14 -11.16 0.71
C ILE A 220 -19.64 -11.07 1.00
N ILE A 221 -19.29 -11.13 2.28
CA ILE A 221 -17.92 -11.22 2.79
C ILE A 221 -17.86 -12.53 3.58
N MET A 222 -16.85 -13.37 3.30
CA MET A 222 -16.67 -14.70 3.90
C MET A 222 -15.26 -14.89 4.41
#